data_AF-A0A9W8S0E5-F1
#
_entry.id   AF-A0A9W8S0E5-F1
#
_cell.length_a   1.000
_cell.length_b   1.000
_cell.length_c   1.000
_cell.angle_alpha   90.00
_cell.angle_beta   90.00
_cell.angle_gamma   90.00
#
_symmetry.space_group_name_H-M   'P 1'
#
loop_
_entity.id
_entity.type
_entity.pdbx_description
1 polymer ?
#
loop_
_entity_poly.entity_id
_entity_poly.type
_entity_poly.pdbx_seq_one_letter_code
_entity_poly.pdbx_strand_id
1 'polypeptide(L)'
;MEAASQEYKAKSENHKIRALHRNHAVAATLTSLTEMIPESDGLSVLRGGLNGIFKLLRKRIENGERILAAFENIPMTFMEACHALSAHPTDEPLRTCVFELYLVVNEQVTKLTEILLRKHKASCKASQDSMTDSSAQKSSRLTMYASVPKRLLKQHPENESAVIDTSLELITRASRKVSIRVSNLATGTMLHILEETRNISQELSTNRLILAKLQEGVDSIQNSQTENIEARYEHQELLIHTFAKRIAQSLQSSLAKSTSHFRQGFGTTQAELRELMWHAQPIVPQLVPDVRGFSVSRSPCK
;
A
#
# COMPACT_ATOMS: atom_id res chain seq x y z
N MET A 1 -2.99 28.32 -1.57
CA MET A 1 -2.95 29.38 -0.52
C MET A 1 -1.75 30.31 -0.63
N GLU A 2 -0.61 29.87 -1.18
CA GLU A 2 0.51 30.77 -1.51
C GLU A 2 0.07 31.97 -2.35
N ALA A 3 -0.81 31.77 -3.34
CA ALA A 3 -1.37 32.84 -4.15
C ALA A 3 -2.10 33.92 -3.33
N ALA A 4 -2.85 33.56 -2.28
CA ALA A 4 -3.57 34.52 -1.43
C ALA A 4 -2.61 35.29 -0.51
N SER A 5 -1.60 34.62 0.05
CA SER A 5 -0.54 35.25 0.84
C SER A 5 0.32 36.20 -0.02
N GLN A 6 0.66 35.76 -1.24
CA GLN A 6 1.38 36.57 -2.23
C GLN A 6 0.55 37.77 -2.71
N GLU A 7 -0.74 37.60 -2.99
CA GLU A 7 -1.61 38.70 -3.40
C GLU A 7 -1.83 39.71 -2.25
N TYR A 8 -1.89 39.24 -1.00
CA TYR A 8 -1.98 40.10 0.18
C TYR A 8 -0.69 40.92 0.40
N LYS A 9 0.48 40.33 0.12
CA LYS A 9 1.79 40.99 0.12
C LYS A 9 1.90 41.98 -1.04
N ALA A 10 1.56 41.60 -2.27
CA ALA A 10 1.59 42.45 -3.45
C ALA A 10 0.65 43.68 -3.34
N LYS A 11 -0.55 43.51 -2.76
CA LYS A 11 -1.47 44.63 -2.47
C LYS A 11 -0.93 45.60 -1.41
N SER A 12 0.04 45.18 -0.60
CA SER A 12 0.69 46.05 0.37
C SER A 12 1.81 46.89 -0.25
N GLU A 13 2.56 46.33 -1.20
CA GLU A 13 3.66 47.00 -1.91
C GLU A 13 3.18 48.22 -2.71
N ASN A 14 1.98 48.14 -3.28
CA ASN A 14 1.38 49.23 -4.04
C ASN A 14 0.92 50.43 -3.18
N HIS A 15 0.97 50.35 -1.84
CA HIS A 15 0.49 51.43 -0.98
C HIS A 15 1.37 51.59 0.28
N LYS A 16 2.35 52.50 0.22
CA LYS A 16 3.38 52.73 1.27
C LYS A 16 2.83 52.80 2.70
N ILE A 17 1.70 53.48 2.90
CA ILE A 17 1.04 53.60 4.21
C ILE A 17 0.46 52.24 4.68
N ARG A 18 -0.13 51.44 3.78
CA ARG A 18 -0.67 50.11 4.13
C ARG A 18 0.44 49.09 4.38
N ALA A 19 1.56 49.18 3.66
CA ALA A 19 2.76 48.40 3.95
C ALA A 19 3.30 48.69 5.37
N LEU A 20 3.37 49.98 5.75
CA LEU A 20 3.77 50.43 7.08
C LEU A 20 2.90 49.82 8.20
N HIS A 21 1.58 49.77 8.00
CA HIS A 21 0.65 49.22 8.99
C HIS A 21 0.62 47.68 9.08
N ARG A 22 1.31 46.98 8.18
CA ARG A 22 1.32 45.50 8.11
C ARG A 22 2.68 44.89 8.40
N ASN A 23 3.72 45.70 8.55
CA ASN A 23 5.07 45.23 8.79
C ASN A 23 5.40 45.31 10.29
N HIS A 24 5.55 44.14 10.94
CA HIS A 24 5.91 44.04 12.35
C HIS A 24 7.24 44.75 12.66
N ALA A 25 8.21 44.68 11.74
CA ALA A 25 9.49 45.38 11.89
C ALA A 25 9.30 46.90 11.92
N VAL A 26 8.34 47.44 11.18
CA VAL A 26 8.03 48.87 11.16
C VAL A 26 7.31 49.30 12.44
N ALA A 27 6.38 48.50 12.96
CA ALA A 27 5.77 48.78 14.26
C ALA A 27 6.81 48.75 15.40
N ALA A 28 7.78 47.83 15.33
CA ALA A 28 8.88 47.73 16.28
C ALA A 28 9.81 48.95 16.19
N THR A 29 10.25 49.35 14.99
CA THR A 29 11.12 50.53 14.82
C THR A 29 10.42 51.82 15.24
N LEU A 30 9.13 51.98 14.93
CA LEU A 30 8.34 53.12 15.40
C LEU A 30 8.27 53.18 16.93
N THR A 31 8.12 52.04 17.59
CA THR A 31 8.15 51.95 19.07
C THR A 31 9.51 52.42 19.60
N SER A 32 10.61 51.91 19.07
CA SER A 32 11.97 52.33 19.46
C SER A 32 12.24 53.82 19.20
N LEU A 33 11.76 54.36 18.08
CA LEU A 33 11.86 55.80 17.78
C LEU A 33 11.06 56.66 18.78
N THR A 34 9.99 56.11 19.35
CA THR A 34 9.21 56.81 20.38
C THR A 34 9.96 56.90 21.70
N GLU A 35 10.79 55.90 22.00
CA GLU A 35 11.62 55.86 23.21
C GLU A 35 12.75 56.90 23.17
N MET A 36 13.15 57.34 21.98
CA MET A 36 14.14 58.41 21.79
C MET A 36 13.59 59.82 22.01
N ILE A 37 12.26 59.98 22.20
CA ILE A 37 11.65 61.29 22.47
C ILE A 37 11.99 61.69 23.92
N PRO A 38 12.64 62.84 24.15
CA PRO A 38 12.99 63.28 25.50
C PRO A 38 11.74 63.54 26.34
N GLU A 39 11.86 63.35 27.66
CA GLU A 39 10.75 63.57 28.59
C GLU A 39 10.58 65.06 28.98
N SER A 40 11.58 65.90 28.66
CA SER A 40 11.55 67.34 28.91
C SER A 40 10.53 68.07 28.03
N ASP A 41 10.21 69.32 28.40
CA ASP A 41 9.42 70.26 27.59
C ASP A 41 7.99 69.78 27.25
N GLY A 42 7.42 68.91 28.08
CA GLY A 42 6.06 68.39 27.89
C GLY A 42 5.94 67.33 26.78
N LEU A 43 7.06 66.89 26.20
CA LEU A 43 7.10 65.85 25.16
C LEU A 43 6.82 64.44 25.70
N SER A 44 6.84 64.25 27.03
CA SER A 44 6.44 63.01 27.69
C SER A 44 5.01 62.58 27.37
N VAL A 45 4.07 63.53 27.21
CA VAL A 45 2.68 63.25 26.81
C VAL A 45 2.63 62.74 25.37
N LEU A 46 3.42 63.33 24.47
CA LEU A 46 3.54 62.90 23.09
C LEU A 46 4.13 61.49 23.00
N ARG A 47 5.21 61.22 23.75
CA ARG A 47 5.82 59.89 23.87
C ARG A 47 4.82 58.85 24.38
N GLY A 48 4.09 59.16 25.45
CA GLY A 48 3.05 58.29 26.00
C GLY A 48 1.93 57.99 25.00
N GLY A 49 1.42 59.02 24.32
CA GLY A 49 0.36 58.90 23.32
C GLY A 49 0.78 58.06 22.10
N LEU A 50 1.97 58.33 21.55
CA LEU A 50 2.53 57.57 20.42
C LEU A 50 2.80 56.11 20.78
N ASN A 51 3.37 55.85 21.97
CA ASN A 51 3.61 54.48 22.45
C ASN A 51 2.28 53.70 22.59
N GLY A 52 1.23 54.35 23.10
CA GLY A 52 -0.12 53.79 23.11
C GLY A 52 -0.59 53.38 21.71
N ILE A 53 -0.50 54.29 20.73
CA ILE A 53 -0.90 54.01 19.34
C ILE A 53 -0.11 52.84 18.73
N PHE A 54 1.20 52.77 18.95
CA PHE A 54 2.02 51.69 18.41
C PHE A 54 1.74 50.33 19.08
N LYS A 55 1.47 50.31 20.39
CA LYS A 55 1.01 49.09 21.08
C LYS A 55 -0.32 48.58 20.52
N LEU A 56 -1.28 49.48 20.28
CA LEU A 56 -2.56 49.13 19.65
C LEU A 56 -2.36 48.59 18.22
N LEU A 57 -1.46 49.21 17.46
CA LEU A 57 -1.12 48.76 16.11
C LEU A 57 -0.48 47.37 16.11
N ARG A 58 0.42 47.09 17.05
CA ARG A 58 1.09 45.79 17.19
C ARG A 58 0.11 44.68 17.55
N LYS A 59 -0.70 44.86 18.61
CA LYS A 59 -1.76 43.90 18.99
C LYS A 59 -2.67 43.59 17.81
N ARG A 60 -2.95 44.58 16.97
CA ARG A 60 -3.76 44.41 15.77
C ARG A 60 -3.09 43.56 14.68
N ILE A 61 -1.79 43.71 14.46
CA ILE A 61 -1.05 42.86 13.51
C ILE A 61 -1.08 41.41 14.03
N GLU A 62 -0.74 41.22 15.31
CA GLU A 62 -0.74 39.91 15.98
C GLU A 62 -2.13 39.23 15.89
N ASN A 63 -3.20 39.97 16.18
CA ASN A 63 -4.57 39.46 16.04
C ASN A 63 -4.91 39.03 14.60
N GLY A 64 -4.48 39.81 13.60
CA GLY A 64 -4.67 39.46 12.20
C GLY A 64 -3.94 38.18 11.81
N GLU A 65 -2.69 38.02 12.26
CA GLU A 65 -1.89 36.81 12.03
C GLU A 65 -2.51 35.59 12.71
N ARG A 66 -2.95 35.72 13.97
CA ARG A 66 -3.64 34.64 14.70
C ARG A 66 -4.90 34.17 13.99
N ILE A 67 -5.70 35.10 13.47
CA ILE A 67 -6.89 34.77 12.68
C ILE A 67 -6.50 33.98 11.43
N LEU A 68 -5.56 34.50 10.64
CA LEU A 68 -5.14 33.86 9.39
C LEU A 68 -4.55 32.46 9.62
N ALA A 69 -3.71 32.30 10.65
CA ALA A 69 -3.12 31.02 11.03
C ALA A 69 -4.18 29.99 11.43
N ALA A 70 -5.22 30.41 12.16
CA ALA A 70 -6.31 29.50 12.53
C ALA A 70 -7.10 28.99 11.31
N PHE A 71 -7.24 29.81 10.27
CA PHE A 71 -7.91 29.43 9.03
C PHE A 71 -7.05 28.56 8.11
N GLU A 72 -5.75 28.38 8.38
CA GLU A 72 -4.86 27.60 7.52
C GLU A 72 -5.21 26.10 7.52
N ASN A 73 -5.57 25.55 8.68
CA ASN A 73 -5.82 24.12 8.83
C ASN A 73 -7.25 23.71 8.43
N ILE A 74 -8.21 24.63 8.47
CA ILE A 74 -9.64 24.33 8.28
C ILE A 74 -9.93 23.74 6.88
N PRO A 75 -9.40 24.28 5.77
CA PRO A 75 -9.61 23.69 4.45
C PRO A 75 -9.12 22.25 4.34
N MET A 76 -7.97 21.93 4.96
CA MET A 76 -7.44 20.57 4.98
C MET A 76 -8.35 19.63 5.77
N THR A 77 -8.80 20.03 6.96
CA THR A 77 -9.76 19.25 7.75
C THR A 77 -11.06 19.01 6.98
N PHE A 78 -11.57 20.01 6.27
CA PHE A 78 -12.76 19.85 5.42
C PHE A 78 -12.52 18.86 4.28
N MET A 79 -11.39 18.97 3.59
CA MET A 79 -11.04 18.08 2.48
C MET A 79 -10.95 16.63 2.97
N GLU A 80 -10.24 16.38 4.07
CA GLU A 80 -10.15 15.06 4.72
C GLU A 80 -11.53 14.52 5.11
N ALA A 81 -12.38 15.37 5.69
CA ALA A 81 -13.72 14.97 6.09
C ALA A 81 -14.63 14.66 4.89
N CYS A 82 -14.52 15.41 3.79
CA CYS A 82 -15.24 15.13 2.55
C CYS A 82 -14.79 13.81 1.91
N HIS A 83 -13.48 13.50 1.93
CA HIS A 83 -12.97 12.20 1.50
C HIS A 83 -13.51 11.08 2.39
N ALA A 84 -13.50 11.26 3.71
CA ALA A 84 -14.04 10.28 4.65
C ALA A 84 -15.55 10.07 4.48
N LEU A 85 -16.33 11.13 4.22
CA LEU A 85 -17.76 11.03 3.91
C LEU A 85 -18.03 10.30 2.60
N SER A 86 -17.15 10.47 1.61
CA SER A 86 -17.26 9.76 0.33
C SER A 86 -16.97 8.27 0.50
N ALA A 87 -16.03 7.90 1.36
CA ALA A 87 -15.73 6.52 1.71
C ALA A 87 -16.79 5.89 2.63
N HIS A 88 -17.43 6.69 3.48
CA HIS A 88 -18.40 6.25 4.49
C HIS A 88 -19.70 7.08 4.42
N PRO A 89 -20.50 6.94 3.36
CA PRO A 89 -21.68 7.78 3.14
C PRO A 89 -22.79 7.59 4.20
N THR A 90 -22.78 6.44 4.89
CA THR A 90 -23.72 6.06 5.93
C THR A 90 -23.33 6.56 7.33
N ASP A 91 -22.16 7.18 7.52
CA ASP A 91 -21.74 7.67 8.85
C ASP A 91 -22.38 9.01 9.21
N GLU A 92 -23.61 8.96 9.74
CA GLU A 92 -24.37 10.14 10.20
C GLU A 92 -23.63 11.00 11.26
N PRO A 93 -22.92 10.42 12.25
CA PRO A 93 -22.07 11.19 13.16
C PRO A 93 -21.03 12.07 12.46
N LEU A 94 -20.30 11.55 11.46
CA LEU A 94 -19.32 12.35 10.70
C LEU A 94 -20.02 13.47 9.95
N ARG A 95 -21.15 13.18 9.29
CA ARG A 95 -21.94 14.18 8.56
C ARG A 95 -22.39 15.31 9.48
N THR A 96 -22.86 14.96 10.68
CA THR A 96 -23.26 15.91 11.72
C THR A 96 -22.08 16.79 12.17
N CYS A 97 -20.91 16.20 12.42
CA CYS A 97 -19.71 16.96 12.80
C CYS A 97 -19.23 17.91 11.70
N VAL A 98 -19.27 17.48 10.43
CA VAL A 98 -18.88 18.32 9.28
C VAL A 98 -19.85 19.49 9.11
N PHE A 99 -21.16 19.25 9.27
CA PHE A 99 -22.16 20.30 9.24
C PHE A 99 -22.00 21.28 10.41
N GLU A 100 -21.76 20.79 11.63
CA GLU A 100 -21.46 21.63 12.80
C GLU A 100 -20.23 22.51 12.54
N LEU A 101 -19.15 21.94 11.99
CA LEU A 101 -17.96 22.70 11.60
C LEU A 101 -18.28 23.79 10.58
N TYR A 102 -19.08 23.48 9.56
CA TYR A 102 -19.49 24.47 8.55
C TYR A 102 -20.27 25.63 9.16
N LEU A 103 -21.25 25.35 10.03
CA LEU A 103 -22.03 26.38 10.70
C LEU A 103 -21.15 27.27 11.59
N VAL A 104 -20.29 26.66 12.41
CA VAL A 104 -19.38 27.39 13.30
C VAL A 104 -18.43 28.26 12.50
N VAL A 105 -17.81 27.72 11.45
CA VAL A 105 -16.90 28.48 10.59
C VAL A 105 -17.64 29.63 9.92
N ASN A 106 -18.81 29.41 9.33
CA ASN A 106 -19.57 30.47 8.66
C ASN A 106 -19.97 31.61 9.62
N GLU A 107 -20.42 31.26 10.83
CA GLU A 107 -20.78 32.24 11.85
C GLU A 107 -19.55 33.04 12.33
N GLN A 108 -18.46 32.35 12.68
CA GLN A 108 -17.28 32.99 13.24
C GLN A 108 -16.47 33.75 12.16
N VAL A 109 -16.39 33.27 10.92
CA VAL A 109 -15.73 33.97 9.80
C VAL A 109 -16.36 35.35 9.61
N THR A 110 -17.68 35.46 9.72
CA THR A 110 -18.36 36.75 9.58
C THR A 110 -17.89 37.74 10.65
N LYS A 111 -17.84 37.32 11.92
CA LYS A 111 -17.36 38.14 13.04
C LYS A 111 -15.89 38.53 12.88
N LEU A 112 -15.05 37.56 12.52
CA LEU A 112 -13.62 37.78 12.32
C LEU A 112 -13.34 38.70 11.11
N THR A 113 -14.14 38.58 10.05
CA THR A 113 -14.07 39.46 8.88
C THR A 113 -14.47 40.89 9.25
N GLU A 114 -15.50 41.08 10.09
CA GLU A 114 -15.86 42.41 10.59
C GLU A 114 -14.72 43.08 11.38
N ILE A 115 -14.02 42.30 12.22
CA ILE A 115 -12.84 42.75 12.98
C ILE A 115 -11.69 43.11 12.03
N LEU A 116 -11.39 42.26 11.04
CA LEU A 116 -10.34 42.50 10.05
C LEU A 116 -10.61 43.72 9.17
N LEU A 117 -11.85 43.86 8.68
CA LEU A 117 -12.29 44.94 7.80
C LEU A 117 -12.61 46.23 8.56
N ARG A 118 -12.67 46.19 9.89
CA ARG A 118 -12.93 47.36 10.75
C ARG A 118 -14.29 47.98 10.43
N LYS A 119 -15.27 47.15 10.09
CA LYS A 119 -16.62 47.62 9.73
C LYS A 119 -17.38 47.96 11.02
N HIS A 120 -17.05 49.11 11.63
CA HIS A 120 -17.82 49.61 12.76
C HIS A 120 -19.27 49.87 12.31
N LYS A 121 -20.23 49.35 13.08
CA LYS A 121 -21.68 49.62 12.91
C LYS A 121 -22.02 51.12 12.75
N ALA A 122 -21.16 52.02 13.25
CA ALA A 122 -21.33 53.46 13.13
C ALA A 122 -21.20 54.01 11.70
N SER A 123 -20.51 53.31 10.78
CA SER A 123 -20.33 53.80 9.40
C SER A 123 -21.56 53.58 8.51
N CYS A 124 -22.47 52.67 8.86
CA CYS A 124 -23.66 52.40 8.05
C CYS A 124 -24.81 53.36 8.35
N LYS A 125 -24.87 53.99 9.53
CA LYS A 125 -25.93 54.96 9.85
C LYS A 125 -25.72 56.32 9.19
N ALA A 126 -24.49 56.71 8.87
CA ALA A 126 -24.20 58.00 8.25
C ALA A 126 -24.58 58.09 6.75
N SER A 127 -24.90 56.96 6.11
CA SER A 127 -25.25 56.91 4.68
C SER A 127 -26.76 56.84 4.42
N GLN A 128 -27.60 56.78 5.45
CA GLN A 128 -29.06 56.83 5.30
C GLN A 128 -29.66 58.22 5.53
N ASP A 129 -28.94 59.15 6.17
CA ASP A 129 -29.45 60.49 6.49
C ASP A 129 -28.94 61.62 5.58
N SER A 130 -28.07 61.34 4.58
CA SER A 130 -27.49 62.37 3.72
C SER A 130 -28.07 62.35 2.29
N MET A 131 -29.36 62.66 2.16
CA MET A 131 -30.03 62.88 0.86
C MET A 131 -30.49 64.34 0.66
N THR A 132 -29.87 65.30 1.35
CA THR A 132 -30.09 66.73 1.11
C THR A 132 -28.77 67.50 1.25
N ASP A 133 -28.54 68.40 0.29
CA ASP A 133 -27.47 69.42 0.20
C ASP A 133 -26.13 69.03 -0.42
N SER A 134 -26.17 69.06 -1.76
CA SER A 134 -25.06 69.02 -2.70
C SER A 134 -24.42 70.40 -2.88
N SER A 135 -23.55 70.86 -1.97
CA SER A 135 -22.67 72.01 -2.26
C SER A 135 -21.43 72.14 -1.36
N ALA A 136 -20.59 71.11 -1.22
CA ALA A 136 -19.27 71.28 -0.56
C ALA A 136 -18.26 70.16 -0.92
N GLN A 137 -17.96 69.96 -2.21
CA GLN A 137 -17.19 68.80 -2.68
C GLN A 137 -15.65 68.98 -2.76
N LYS A 138 -15.04 69.96 -2.07
CA LYS A 138 -13.58 70.22 -2.19
C LYS A 138 -12.74 70.14 -0.91
N SER A 139 -13.32 69.84 0.26
CA SER A 139 -12.56 69.78 1.54
C SER A 139 -12.49 68.38 2.19
N SER A 140 -12.66 67.31 1.41
CA SER A 140 -12.83 65.94 1.96
C SER A 140 -11.54 65.12 2.04
N ARG A 141 -10.43 65.58 1.45
CA ARG A 141 -9.16 64.81 1.44
C ARG A 141 -8.28 65.05 2.66
N LEU A 142 -8.36 66.21 3.32
CA LEU A 142 -7.55 66.51 4.50
C LEU A 142 -8.17 65.97 5.81
N THR A 143 -9.49 65.78 5.85
CA THR A 143 -10.21 65.26 7.04
C THR A 143 -10.03 63.75 7.25
N MET A 144 -9.55 63.02 6.22
CA MET A 144 -9.32 61.58 6.31
C MET A 144 -8.26 61.24 7.39
N TYR A 145 -7.16 62.00 7.44
CA TYR A 145 -6.03 61.75 8.35
C TYR A 145 -6.32 62.16 9.80
N ALA A 146 -7.08 63.25 10.02
CA ALA A 146 -7.48 63.68 11.37
C ALA A 146 -8.44 62.70 12.07
N SER A 147 -9.11 61.82 11.30
CA SER A 147 -10.06 60.84 11.84
C SER A 147 -9.41 59.51 12.26
N VAL A 148 -8.16 59.24 11.85
CA VAL A 148 -7.49 57.95 12.11
C VAL A 148 -7.19 57.73 13.59
N PRO A 149 -6.64 58.70 14.35
CA PRO A 149 -6.39 58.51 15.79
C PRO A 149 -7.69 58.33 16.57
N LYS A 150 -8.74 59.10 16.24
CA LYS A 150 -10.06 58.99 16.88
C LYS A 150 -10.73 57.63 16.64
N ARG A 151 -10.50 57.00 15.48
CA ARG A 151 -10.98 55.64 15.20
C ARG A 151 -10.19 54.60 15.99
N LEU A 152 -8.86 54.72 16.05
CA LEU A 152 -8.00 53.80 16.81
C LEU A 152 -8.27 53.87 18.32
N LEU A 153 -8.54 55.06 18.86
CA LEU A 153 -8.88 55.27 20.28
C LEU A 153 -10.29 54.78 20.66
N LYS A 154 -11.21 54.69 19.70
CA LYS A 154 -12.53 54.07 19.91
C LYS A 154 -12.52 52.55 19.80
N GLN A 155 -11.41 51.96 19.36
CA GLN A 155 -11.25 50.51 19.38
C GLN A 155 -10.86 50.08 20.79
N HIS A 156 -11.60 49.10 21.31
CA HIS A 156 -11.21 48.37 22.51
C HIS A 156 -10.58 47.05 22.05
N PRO A 157 -9.29 47.02 21.70
CA PRO A 157 -8.65 45.81 21.19
C PRO A 157 -8.64 44.67 22.20
N GLU A 158 -8.83 44.96 23.48
CA GLU A 158 -8.97 43.92 24.52
C GLU A 158 -10.28 43.16 24.37
N ASN A 159 -11.37 43.87 24.07
CA ASN A 159 -12.65 43.24 23.75
C ASN A 159 -12.59 42.48 22.41
N GLU A 160 -11.89 43.04 21.41
CA GLU A 160 -11.67 42.34 20.13
C GLU A 160 -10.85 41.05 20.34
N SER A 161 -9.80 41.08 21.17
CA SER A 161 -9.00 39.90 21.49
C SER A 161 -9.84 38.79 22.10
N ALA A 162 -10.69 39.11 23.10
CA ALA A 162 -11.55 38.12 23.73
C ALA A 162 -12.54 37.48 22.74
N VAL A 163 -13.09 38.28 21.81
CA VAL A 163 -13.97 37.77 20.74
C VAL A 163 -13.18 36.88 19.77
N ILE A 164 -11.95 37.26 19.41
CA ILE A 164 -11.07 36.44 18.58
C ILE A 164 -10.79 35.11 19.27
N ASP A 165 -10.32 35.15 20.52
CA ASP A 165 -9.96 33.95 21.29
C ASP A 165 -11.14 32.98 21.37
N THR A 166 -12.33 33.49 21.72
CA THR A 166 -13.58 32.69 21.76
C THR A 166 -13.92 32.10 20.39
N SER A 167 -13.82 32.90 19.32
CA SER A 167 -14.14 32.46 17.96
C SER A 167 -13.17 31.38 17.48
N LEU A 168 -11.87 31.55 17.74
CA LEU A 168 -10.83 30.60 17.38
C LEU A 168 -10.95 29.30 18.18
N GLU A 169 -11.30 29.39 19.47
CA GLU A 169 -11.56 28.21 20.30
C GLU A 169 -12.74 27.39 19.77
N LEU A 170 -13.86 28.04 19.42
CA LEU A 170 -15.04 27.37 18.86
C LEU A 170 -14.72 26.67 17.55
N ILE A 171 -14.02 27.36 16.63
CA ILE A 171 -13.57 26.79 15.36
C ILE A 171 -12.64 25.59 15.59
N THR A 172 -11.64 25.75 16.46
CA THR A 172 -10.65 24.70 16.75
C THR A 172 -11.31 23.48 17.38
N ARG A 173 -12.27 23.70 18.29
CA ARG A 173 -13.05 22.62 18.92
C ARG A 173 -13.88 21.86 17.90
N ALA A 174 -14.59 22.57 17.01
CA ALA A 174 -15.39 21.94 15.96
C ALA A 174 -14.50 21.17 14.97
N SER A 175 -13.38 21.75 14.56
CA SER A 175 -12.40 21.10 13.67
C SER A 175 -11.85 19.83 14.30
N ARG A 176 -11.45 19.88 15.58
CA ARG A 176 -10.95 18.73 16.32
C ARG A 176 -11.97 17.59 16.43
N LYS A 177 -13.27 17.89 16.60
CA LYS A 177 -14.32 16.85 16.60
C LYS A 177 -14.34 16.10 15.27
N VAL A 178 -14.27 16.83 14.15
CA VAL A 178 -14.21 16.24 12.80
C VAL A 178 -12.96 15.38 12.64
N SER A 179 -11.77 15.92 12.97
CA SER A 179 -10.51 15.16 12.87
C SER A 179 -10.54 13.87 13.70
N ILE A 180 -11.00 13.92 14.96
CA ILE A 180 -11.13 12.73 15.79
C ILE A 180 -12.05 11.69 15.14
N ARG A 181 -13.19 12.12 14.58
CA ARG A 181 -14.12 11.19 13.93
C ARG A 181 -13.51 10.55 12.68
N VAL A 182 -12.86 11.35 11.84
CA VAL A 182 -12.14 10.87 10.64
C VAL A 182 -11.05 9.88 11.03
N SER A 183 -10.23 10.17 12.04
CA SER A 183 -9.19 9.26 12.53
C SER A 183 -9.76 7.94 13.09
N ASN A 184 -10.88 8.01 13.80
CA ASN A 184 -11.56 6.82 14.33
C ASN A 184 -12.10 5.94 13.19
N LEU A 185 -12.67 6.54 12.14
CA LEU A 185 -13.11 5.78 10.95
C LEU A 185 -11.93 5.15 10.23
N ALA A 186 -10.84 5.88 10.01
CA ALA A 186 -9.64 5.36 9.36
C ALA A 186 -9.02 4.20 10.16
N THR A 187 -9.03 4.29 11.49
CA THR A 187 -8.57 3.20 12.36
C THR A 187 -9.52 2.01 12.30
N GLY A 188 -10.84 2.25 12.28
CA GLY A 188 -11.85 1.20 12.17
C GLY A 188 -11.74 0.43 10.84
N THR A 189 -11.58 1.12 9.71
CA THR A 189 -11.38 0.48 8.41
C THR A 189 -10.07 -0.29 8.34
N MET A 190 -8.99 0.27 8.88
CA MET A 190 -7.70 -0.42 8.96
C MET A 190 -7.80 -1.71 9.78
N LEU A 191 -8.46 -1.68 10.95
CA LEU A 191 -8.67 -2.87 11.77
C LEU A 191 -9.50 -3.93 11.06
N HIS A 192 -10.57 -3.52 10.37
CA HIS A 192 -11.39 -4.44 9.57
C HIS A 192 -10.58 -5.12 8.46
N ILE A 193 -9.79 -4.35 7.70
CA ILE A 193 -8.92 -4.89 6.64
C ILE A 193 -7.89 -5.87 7.22
N LEU A 194 -7.31 -5.57 8.39
CA LEU A 194 -6.38 -6.47 9.06
C LEU A 194 -7.05 -7.77 9.52
N GLU A 195 -8.27 -7.69 10.02
CA GLU A 195 -9.08 -8.86 10.41
C GLU A 195 -9.43 -9.73 9.21
N GLU A 196 -9.91 -9.14 8.11
CA GLU A 196 -10.16 -9.85 6.86
C GLU A 196 -8.89 -10.53 6.31
N THR A 197 -7.76 -9.80 6.31
CA THR A 197 -6.47 -10.34 5.87
C THR A 197 -6.04 -11.53 6.73
N ARG A 198 -6.27 -11.46 8.04
CA ARG A 198 -6.01 -12.57 8.97
C ARG A 198 -6.89 -13.77 8.68
N ASN A 199 -8.18 -13.56 8.43
CA ASN A 199 -9.12 -14.64 8.09
C ASN A 199 -8.72 -15.33 6.77
N ILE A 200 -8.40 -14.55 5.73
CA ILE A 200 -7.90 -15.07 4.45
C ILE A 200 -6.60 -15.86 4.64
N SER A 201 -5.68 -15.37 5.49
CA SER A 201 -4.44 -16.08 5.79
C SER A 201 -4.69 -17.44 6.46
N GLN A 202 -5.66 -17.49 7.37
CA GLN A 202 -6.07 -18.73 8.03
C GLN A 202 -6.69 -19.71 7.01
N GLU A 203 -7.60 -19.26 6.16
CA GLU A 203 -8.18 -20.09 5.09
C GLU A 203 -7.09 -20.64 4.16
N LEU A 204 -6.14 -19.79 3.75
CA LEU A 204 -5.02 -20.20 2.90
C LEU A 204 -4.14 -21.27 3.58
N SER A 205 -3.96 -21.19 4.90
CA SER A 205 -3.25 -22.22 5.67
C SER A 205 -3.99 -23.57 5.66
N THR A 206 -5.32 -23.54 5.77
CA THR A 206 -6.14 -24.76 5.70
C THR A 206 -6.14 -25.38 4.31
N ASN A 207 -6.21 -24.56 3.26
CA ASN A 207 -6.13 -25.01 1.88
C ASN A 207 -4.76 -25.64 1.58
N ARG A 208 -3.66 -25.06 2.10
CA ARG A 208 -2.32 -25.67 1.99
C ARG A 208 -2.27 -27.04 2.66
N LEU A 209 -2.88 -27.21 3.83
CA LEU A 209 -2.94 -28.51 4.51
C LEU A 209 -3.74 -29.54 3.70
N ILE A 210 -4.87 -29.14 3.10
CA ILE A 210 -5.68 -30.01 2.24
C ILE A 210 -4.88 -30.43 1.00
N LEU A 211 -4.19 -29.48 0.35
CA LEU A 211 -3.33 -29.79 -0.82
C LEU A 211 -2.19 -30.74 -0.45
N ALA A 212 -1.56 -30.57 0.71
CA ALA A 212 -0.53 -31.50 1.19
C ALA A 212 -1.07 -32.93 1.36
N LYS A 213 -2.28 -33.09 1.92
CA LYS A 213 -2.94 -34.41 2.04
C LYS A 213 -3.32 -35.00 0.69
N LEU A 214 -3.77 -34.18 -0.25
CA LEU A 214 -4.07 -34.62 -1.62
C LEU A 214 -2.79 -35.09 -2.33
N GLN A 215 -1.70 -34.36 -2.16
CA GLN A 215 -0.39 -34.73 -2.71
C GLN A 215 0.08 -36.07 -2.13
N GLU A 216 0.00 -36.25 -0.80
CA GLU A 216 0.31 -37.54 -0.15
C GLU A 216 -0.54 -38.70 -0.71
N GLY A 217 -1.84 -38.45 -0.96
CA GLY A 217 -2.73 -39.44 -1.59
C GLY A 217 -2.33 -39.78 -3.03
N VAL A 218 -1.92 -38.79 -3.83
CA VAL A 218 -1.42 -39.00 -5.19
C VAL A 218 -0.13 -39.81 -5.19
N ASP A 219 0.81 -39.46 -4.30
CA ASP A 219 2.09 -40.17 -4.16
C ASP A 219 1.86 -41.63 -3.73
N SER A 220 0.91 -41.88 -2.82
CA SER A 220 0.51 -43.24 -2.42
C SER A 220 -0.05 -44.06 -3.59
N ILE A 221 -0.92 -43.47 -4.41
CA ILE A 221 -1.45 -44.13 -5.61
C ILE A 221 -0.33 -44.44 -6.60
N GLN A 222 0.58 -43.48 -6.84
CA GLN A 222 1.70 -43.67 -7.76
C GLN A 222 2.64 -44.79 -7.30
N ASN A 223 2.96 -44.85 -6.01
CA ASN A 223 3.77 -45.93 -5.44
C ASN A 223 3.06 -47.28 -5.60
N SER A 224 1.76 -47.36 -5.28
CA SER A 224 0.97 -48.60 -5.46
C SER A 224 0.90 -49.06 -6.92
N GLN A 225 0.78 -48.13 -7.88
CA GLN A 225 0.82 -48.47 -9.31
C GLN A 225 2.20 -49.01 -9.71
N THR A 226 3.27 -48.42 -9.20
CA THR A 226 4.65 -48.85 -9.47
C THR A 226 4.89 -50.27 -8.94
N GLU A 227 4.49 -50.55 -7.70
CA GLU A 227 4.55 -51.89 -7.10
C GLU A 227 3.72 -52.92 -7.89
N ASN A 228 2.52 -52.55 -8.34
CA ASN A 228 1.68 -53.44 -9.15
C ASN A 228 2.31 -53.76 -10.51
N ILE A 229 2.92 -52.75 -11.16
CA ILE A 229 3.64 -52.93 -12.42
C ILE A 229 4.84 -53.87 -12.21
N GLU A 230 5.63 -53.64 -11.15
CA GLU A 230 6.78 -54.49 -10.80
C GLU A 230 6.34 -55.94 -10.56
N ALA A 231 5.31 -56.16 -9.74
CA ALA A 231 4.76 -57.49 -9.47
C ALA A 231 4.26 -58.19 -10.75
N ARG A 232 3.69 -57.43 -11.71
CA ARG A 232 3.28 -57.99 -13.02
C ARG A 232 4.49 -58.39 -13.86
N TYR A 233 5.55 -57.60 -13.87
CA TYR A 233 6.79 -57.95 -14.57
C TYR A 233 7.43 -59.20 -13.97
N GLU A 234 7.57 -59.28 -12.64
CA GLU A 234 8.07 -60.48 -11.95
C GLU A 234 7.22 -61.72 -12.27
N HIS A 235 5.89 -61.57 -12.27
CA HIS A 235 4.99 -62.65 -12.63
C HIS A 235 5.18 -63.11 -14.08
N GLN A 236 5.34 -62.17 -15.03
CA GLN A 236 5.62 -62.47 -16.43
C GLN A 236 6.97 -63.18 -16.59
N GLU A 237 8.02 -62.73 -15.91
CA GLU A 237 9.33 -63.38 -15.91
C GLU A 237 9.25 -64.83 -15.40
N LEU A 238 8.52 -65.05 -14.31
CA LEU A 238 8.30 -66.39 -13.76
C LEU A 238 7.56 -67.30 -14.76
N LEU A 239 6.53 -66.78 -15.44
CA LEU A 239 5.80 -67.53 -16.46
C LEU A 239 6.70 -67.88 -17.65
N ILE A 240 7.49 -66.91 -18.14
CA ILE A 240 8.45 -67.11 -19.24
C ILE A 240 9.49 -68.16 -18.85
N HIS A 241 10.07 -68.05 -17.66
CA HIS A 241 11.06 -69.00 -17.15
C HIS A 241 10.48 -70.41 -16.99
N THR A 242 9.27 -70.52 -16.45
CA THR A 242 8.55 -71.80 -16.28
C THR A 242 8.24 -72.43 -17.64
N PHE A 243 7.80 -71.63 -18.61
CA PHE A 243 7.53 -72.07 -19.97
C PHE A 243 8.81 -72.56 -20.67
N ALA A 244 9.89 -71.79 -20.60
CA ALA A 244 11.20 -72.16 -21.14
C ALA A 244 11.72 -73.49 -20.55
N LYS A 245 11.60 -73.66 -19.23
CA LYS A 245 11.94 -74.92 -18.54
C LYS A 245 11.12 -76.10 -19.05
N ARG A 246 9.81 -75.92 -19.27
CA ARG A 246 8.92 -76.97 -19.79
C ARG A 246 9.26 -77.36 -21.23
N ILE A 247 9.60 -76.39 -22.08
CA ILE A 247 10.10 -76.64 -23.45
C ILE A 247 11.39 -77.47 -23.38
N ALA A 248 12.36 -77.05 -22.56
CA ALA A 248 13.64 -77.75 -22.43
C ALA A 248 13.45 -79.21 -21.99
N GLN A 249 12.60 -79.46 -20.98
CA GLN A 249 12.25 -80.81 -20.54
C GLN A 249 11.57 -81.63 -21.64
N SER A 250 10.63 -81.02 -22.37
CA SER A 250 9.94 -81.68 -23.49
C SER A 250 10.93 -82.08 -24.59
N LEU A 251 11.81 -81.17 -25.01
CA LEU A 251 12.85 -81.43 -26.00
C LEU A 251 13.81 -82.52 -25.54
N GLN A 252 14.27 -82.49 -24.29
CA GLN A 252 15.13 -83.52 -23.71
C GLN A 252 14.44 -84.89 -23.71
N SER A 253 13.15 -84.95 -23.35
CA SER A 253 12.37 -86.19 -23.37
C SER A 253 12.18 -86.73 -24.80
N SER A 254 11.94 -85.86 -25.79
CA SER A 254 11.80 -86.23 -27.19
C SER A 254 13.12 -86.71 -27.79
N LEU A 255 14.23 -86.04 -27.46
CA LEU A 255 15.57 -86.44 -27.88
C LEU A 255 15.96 -87.80 -27.30
N ALA A 256 15.67 -88.03 -26.02
CA ALA A 256 15.89 -89.32 -25.36
C ALA A 256 15.08 -90.45 -26.03
N LYS A 257 13.80 -90.20 -26.34
CA LYS A 257 12.95 -91.15 -27.10
C LYS A 257 13.52 -91.43 -28.49
N SER A 258 13.86 -90.40 -29.27
CA SER A 258 14.45 -90.55 -30.60
C SER A 258 15.77 -91.34 -30.57
N THR A 259 16.64 -91.03 -29.60
CA THR A 259 17.91 -91.74 -29.41
C THR A 259 17.67 -93.21 -29.02
N SER A 260 16.65 -93.49 -28.20
CA SER A 260 16.28 -94.87 -27.87
C SER A 260 15.76 -95.64 -29.09
N HIS A 261 14.91 -95.03 -29.93
CA HIS A 261 14.45 -95.62 -31.18
C HIS A 261 15.60 -95.86 -32.16
N PHE A 262 16.52 -94.90 -32.29
CA PHE A 262 17.70 -95.05 -33.12
C PHE A 262 18.60 -96.19 -32.62
N ARG A 263 18.86 -96.29 -31.31
CA ARG A 263 19.61 -97.41 -30.72
C ARG A 263 18.93 -98.74 -30.95
N GLN A 264 17.60 -98.80 -30.80
CA GLN A 264 16.83 -100.01 -31.04
C GLN A 264 16.90 -100.43 -32.51
N GLY A 265 16.67 -99.49 -33.43
CA GLY A 265 16.76 -99.73 -34.88
C GLY A 265 18.17 -100.09 -35.35
N PHE A 266 19.20 -99.46 -34.78
CA PHE A 266 20.59 -99.82 -35.06
C PHE A 266 20.95 -101.19 -34.49
N GLY A 267 20.40 -101.53 -33.32
CA GLY A 267 20.57 -102.85 -32.71
C GLY A 267 19.94 -103.96 -33.57
N THR A 268 18.75 -103.73 -34.13
CA THR A 268 18.09 -104.69 -35.03
C THR A 268 18.85 -104.83 -36.36
N THR A 269 19.26 -103.72 -36.98
CA THR A 269 20.03 -103.80 -38.24
C THR A 269 21.42 -104.38 -38.04
N GLN A 270 22.09 -104.11 -36.92
CA GLN A 270 23.36 -104.74 -36.59
C GLN A 270 23.18 -106.24 -36.34
N ALA A 271 22.09 -106.68 -35.72
CA ALA A 271 21.76 -108.09 -35.57
C ALA A 271 21.52 -108.76 -36.93
N GLU A 272 20.76 -108.12 -37.83
CA GLU A 272 20.55 -108.58 -39.22
C GLU A 272 21.86 -108.64 -40.02
N LEU A 273 22.72 -107.62 -39.90
CA LEU A 273 24.05 -107.61 -40.53
C LEU A 273 24.96 -108.70 -39.97
N ARG A 274 24.84 -109.02 -38.68
CA ARG A 274 25.61 -110.10 -38.05
C ARG A 274 25.15 -111.47 -38.53
N GLU A 275 23.84 -111.66 -38.75
CA GLU A 275 23.33 -112.85 -39.44
C GLU A 275 23.85 -112.93 -40.88
N LEU A 276 23.81 -111.84 -41.64
CA LEU A 276 24.32 -111.80 -43.02
C LEU A 276 25.84 -112.07 -43.08
N MET A 277 26.61 -111.52 -42.15
CA MET A 277 28.05 -111.76 -42.04
C MET A 277 28.39 -113.18 -41.57
N TRP A 278 27.54 -113.81 -40.76
CA TRP A 278 27.70 -115.22 -40.40
C TRP A 278 27.61 -116.15 -41.63
N HIS A 279 26.97 -115.68 -42.70
CA HIS A 279 26.88 -116.39 -43.99
C HIS A 279 27.96 -116.01 -45.02
N ALA A 280 28.88 -115.09 -44.71
CA ALA A 280 29.94 -114.66 -45.64
C ALA A 280 31.34 -115.00 -45.08
N GLN A 281 31.99 -116.02 -45.63
CA GLN A 281 33.40 -116.34 -45.35
C GLN A 281 34.38 -115.35 -46.05
N PRO A 282 35.60 -115.15 -45.52
CA PRO A 282 36.49 -114.05 -45.91
C PRO A 282 37.56 -114.44 -46.94
N ILE A 283 37.99 -113.48 -47.77
CA ILE A 283 39.29 -113.47 -48.46
C ILE A 283 40.04 -112.20 -48.05
N VAL A 284 41.20 -112.38 -47.44
CA VAL A 284 42.19 -111.38 -46.99
C VAL A 284 43.01 -110.89 -48.22
N PRO A 285 43.47 -109.63 -48.30
CA PRO A 285 44.87 -109.34 -47.93
C PRO A 285 45.15 -108.00 -47.22
N GLN A 286 46.25 -108.04 -46.47
CA GLN A 286 46.96 -106.95 -45.79
C GLN A 286 47.45 -105.86 -46.74
N LEU A 287 47.49 -104.59 -46.29
CA LEU A 287 48.57 -103.64 -46.59
C LEU A 287 48.53 -102.39 -45.67
N VAL A 288 49.64 -102.20 -44.96
CA VAL A 288 50.17 -101.00 -44.26
C VAL A 288 50.54 -99.95 -45.35
N PRO A 289 50.49 -98.58 -45.18
CA PRO A 289 51.24 -97.84 -44.15
C PRO A 289 50.68 -96.48 -43.60
N ASP A 290 51.10 -96.21 -42.37
CA ASP A 290 51.72 -94.98 -41.82
C ASP A 290 51.66 -93.67 -42.65
N VAL A 291 51.02 -92.60 -42.16
CA VAL A 291 51.49 -91.19 -42.25
C VAL A 291 50.91 -90.34 -41.10
N ARG A 292 51.82 -89.55 -40.52
CA ARG A 292 51.69 -88.60 -39.42
C ARG A 292 50.85 -87.36 -39.74
N GLY A 293 50.26 -86.81 -38.67
CA GLY A 293 50.25 -85.37 -38.41
C GLY A 293 49.03 -84.58 -38.91
N PHE A 294 48.30 -83.95 -38.00
CA PHE A 294 48.07 -82.50 -38.03
C PHE A 294 47.39 -82.03 -36.73
N SER A 295 48.07 -81.12 -36.05
CA SER A 295 47.62 -80.34 -34.89
C SER A 295 46.93 -79.05 -35.34
N VAL A 296 45.73 -78.73 -34.84
CA VAL A 296 45.14 -77.37 -34.85
C VAL A 296 44.25 -77.26 -33.61
N SER A 297 44.78 -76.69 -32.53
CA SER A 297 44.65 -75.29 -32.09
C SER A 297 43.31 -74.99 -31.40
N ARG A 298 43.42 -74.83 -30.08
CA ARG A 298 42.45 -74.13 -29.23
C ARG A 298 42.62 -72.64 -29.47
N SER A 299 41.51 -71.94 -29.63
CA SER A 299 41.44 -70.49 -29.43
C SER A 299 40.21 -70.18 -28.59
N PRO A 300 40.36 -69.48 -27.46
CA PRO A 300 39.26 -68.99 -26.64
C PRO A 300 38.87 -67.59 -27.10
N CYS A 301 37.58 -67.29 -27.11
CA CYS A 301 37.02 -65.94 -27.20
C CYS A 301 35.67 -66.00 -26.48
N LYS A 302 35.31 -65.10 -25.58
CA LYS A 302 35.99 -64.01 -24.89
C LYS A 302 35.10 -63.71 -23.67
#